data_AF-A0A355X4V5-F1
#
_entry.id   AF-A0A355X4V5-F1
#
_cell.length_a   1.000
_cell.length_b   1.000
_cell.length_c   1.000
_cell.angle_alpha   90.00
_cell.angle_beta   90.00
_cell.angle_gamma   90.00
#
_symmetry.space_group_name_H-M   'P 1'
#
loop_
_entity.id
_entity.type
_entity.pdbx_description
1 polymer ?
#
loop_
_entity_poly.entity_id
_entity_poly.type
_entity_poly.pdbx_seq_one_letter_code
_entity_poly.pdbx_strand_id
1 'polypeptide(L)' 'MIEKLTEVEKRYEEVNELVCNPDIVSDQEKYTKLMKELKHLTPVVEKFREYK' A
#
# COMPACT_ATOMS: atom_id res chain seq x y z
N MET A 1 -2.52 11.14 -16.00
CA MET A 1 -2.66 9.65 -16.05
C MET A 1 -1.56 8.94 -15.24
N ILE A 2 -0.30 9.39 -15.33
CA ILE A 2 0.79 8.87 -14.49
C ILE A 2 0.66 9.30 -13.02
N GLU A 3 0.13 10.49 -12.74
CA GLU A 3 -0.01 11.01 -11.37
C GLU A 3 -0.84 10.11 -10.44
N LYS A 4 -1.89 9.46 -10.96
CA LYS A 4 -2.69 8.51 -10.17
C LYS A 4 -1.90 7.26 -9.80
N LEU A 5 -1.00 6.82 -10.68
CA LEU A 5 -0.14 5.67 -10.43
C LEU A 5 0.97 6.02 -9.43
N THR A 6 1.50 7.24 -9.51
CA THR A 6 2.41 7.79 -8.50
C THR A 6 1.75 7.92 -7.13
N GLU A 7 0.47 8.31 -7.07
CA GLU A 7 -0.29 8.39 -5.82
C GLU A 7 -0.55 6.99 -5.22
N VAL A 8 -0.85 6.00 -6.07
CA VAL A 8 -0.98 4.60 -5.66
C VAL A 8 0.34 4.05 -5.12
N GLU A 9 1.47 4.34 -5.77
CA GLU A 9 2.79 3.91 -5.30
C GLU A 9 3.16 4.58 -3.97
N LYS A 10 2.88 5.89 -3.82
CA LYS A 10 3.04 6.60 -2.53
C LYS A 10 2.20 5.99 -1.42
N ARG A 11 0.90 5.74 -1.66
CA ARG A 11 0.03 5.08 -0.67
C ARG A 11 0.52 3.68 -0.36
N TYR A 12 1.03 2.95 -1.34
CA TYR A 12 1.59 1.62 -1.11
C TYR A 12 2.79 1.69 -0.15
N GLU A 13 3.73 2.61 -0.36
CA GLU A 13 4.86 2.84 0.55
C GLU A 13 4.40 3.27 1.96
N GLU A 14 3.50 4.25 2.05
CA GLU A 14 2.95 4.72 3.33
C GLU A 14 2.25 3.59 4.10
N VAL A 15 1.39 2.82 3.43
CA VAL A 15 0.70 1.69 4.04
C VAL A 15 1.72 0.65 4.50
N ASN A 16 2.77 0.38 3.72
CA ASN A 16 3.82 -0.58 4.07
C ASN A 16 4.65 -0.12 5.29
N GLU A 17 4.99 1.17 5.38
CA GLU A 17 5.62 1.73 6.57
C GLU A 17 4.69 1.63 7.79
N LEU A 18 3.40 1.90 7.61
CA LEU A 18 2.40 1.79 8.67
C LEU A 18 2.24 0.35 9.16
N VAL A 19 2.18 -0.66 8.29
CA VAL A 19 2.14 -2.07 8.76
C VAL A 19 3.44 -2.55 9.39
N CYS A 20 4.57 -1.89 9.13
CA CYS A 20 5.82 -2.12 9.87
C CYS A 20 5.85 -1.40 11.24
N ASN A 21 4.93 -0.46 11.49
CA ASN A 21 4.89 0.28 12.75
C ASN A 21 4.30 -0.59 13.88
N PRO A 22 5.02 -0.81 14.99
CA PRO A 22 4.54 -1.61 16.11
C PRO A 22 3.22 -1.09 16.72
N ASP A 23 2.92 0.21 16.66
CA ASP A 23 1.64 0.77 17.11
C ASP A 23 0.46 0.27 16.27
N ILE A 24 0.66 0.10 14.96
CA ILE A 24 -0.34 -0.42 14.03
C ILE A 24 -0.43 -1.94 14.15
N VAL A 25 0.70 -2.63 14.28
CA VAL A 25 0.72 -4.09 14.49
C VAL A 25 0.00 -4.48 15.78
N SER A 26 0.11 -3.63 16.81
CA SER A 26 -0.64 -3.78 18.07
C SER A 26 -2.15 -3.57 17.88
N ASP A 27 -2.57 -2.82 16.85
CA ASP A 27 -3.96 -2.56 16.49
C ASP A 27 -4.39 -3.45 15.30
N GLN A 28 -4.85 -4.66 15.64
CA GLN A 28 -5.15 -5.70 14.67
C GLN A 28 -6.25 -5.31 13.66
N GLU A 29 -7.18 -4.42 14.03
CA GLU A 29 -8.18 -3.88 13.09
C GLU A 29 -7.53 -2.97 12.05
N LYS A 30 -6.67 -2.03 12.47
CA LYS A 30 -5.94 -1.16 11.54
C LYS A 30 -4.99 -1.95 10.66
N TYR A 31 -4.23 -2.86 11.25
CA TYR A 31 -3.33 -3.75 10.51
C TYR A 31 -4.07 -4.53 9.42
N THR A 32 -5.24 -5.10 9.75
CA THR A 32 -6.05 -5.85 8.78
C THR A 32 -6.57 -4.97 7.65
N LYS A 33 -7.00 -3.73 7.95
CA LYS A 33 -7.45 -2.76 6.93
C LYS A 33 -6.30 -2.37 6.00
N LEU A 34 -5.15 -2.02 6.57
CA LEU A 34 -3.95 -1.64 5.83
C LEU A 34 -3.42 -2.80 4.97
N MET A 35 -3.40 -4.03 5.49
CA MET A 35 -3.03 -5.23 4.71
C MET A 35 -3.95 -5.45 3.49
N LYS A 36 -5.26 -5.27 3.66
CA LYS A 36 -6.21 -5.38 2.54
C LYS A 36 -5.96 -4.30 1.50
N GLU A 37 -5.72 -3.07 1.95
CA GLU A 37 -5.40 -1.94 1.09
C GLU A 37 -4.10 -2.19 0.32
N LEU A 38 -3.04 -2.64 1.02
CA LEU A 38 -1.77 -3.04 0.43
C LEU A 38 -1.99 -4.09 -0.68
N LYS A 39 -2.74 -5.17 -0.40
CA LYS A 39 -3.06 -6.22 -1.37
C LYS A 39 -3.83 -5.71 -2.59
N HIS A 40 -4.69 -4.71 -2.42
CA HIS A 40 -5.40 -4.08 -3.53
C HIS A 40 -4.49 -3.19 -4.37
N LEU A 41 -3.54 -2.51 -3.73
CA LEU A 41 -2.57 -1.65 -4.39
C LEU A 41 -1.47 -2.46 -5.11
N THR A 42 -1.04 -3.61 -4.58
CA THR A 42 0.00 -4.48 -5.17
C THR A 42 -0.20 -4.76 -6.67
N PRO A 43 -1.34 -5.29 -7.15
CA PRO A 43 -1.51 -5.60 -8.57
C PRO A 43 -1.52 -4.34 -9.46
N VAL A 44 -1.90 -3.18 -8.91
CA VAL A 44 -1.88 -1.91 -9.64
C VAL A 44 -0.45 -1.41 -9.80
N VAL A 45 0.34 -1.46 -8.72
CA VAL A 45 1.76 -1.08 -8.73
C VAL A 45 2.58 -2.06 -9.57
N GLU A 46 2.34 -3.37 -9.47
CA GLU A 46 3.01 -4.38 -10.28
C GLU A 46 2.75 -4.15 -11.77
N LYS A 47 1.48 -3.98 -12.16
CA LYS A 47 1.13 -3.67 -13.55
C LYS A 47 1.80 -2.38 -14.00
N PHE A 48 1.76 -1.33 -13.18
CA PHE A 48 2.42 -0.07 -13.51
C PHE A 48 3.92 -0.21 -13.72
N ARG A 49 4.61 -0.95 -12.84
CA ARG A 49 6.04 -1.24 -12.98
C ARG A 49 6.35 -2.11 -14.19
N GLU A 50 5.47 -3.02 -14.56
CA GLU A 50 5.59 -3.85 -15.77
C GLU A 50 5.45 -3.02 -17.06
N TYR A 51 4.66 -1.94 -17.04
CA TYR A 51 4.46 -1.03 -18.18
C TYR A 51 5.52 0.09 -18.28
N LYS A 52 6.39 0.25 -17.29
CA LYS A 52 7.43 1.29 -17.25
C LYS A 52 8.74 0.79 -17.84
#